data_AF-A0A0N9HMU0-F1
#
_entry.id   AF-A0A0N9HMU0-F1
#
_cell.length_a   1.000
_cell.length_b   1.000
_cell.length_c   1.000
_cell.angle_alpha   90.00
_cell.angle_beta   90.00
_cell.angle_gamma   90.00
#
_symmetry.space_group_name_H-M   'P 1'
#
loop_
_entity.id
_entity.type
_entity.pdbx_description
1 polymer ?
#
loop_
_entity_poly.entity_id
_entity_poly.type
_entity_poly.pdbx_seq_one_letter_code
_entity_poly.pdbx_strand_id
1 'polypeptide(L)'
;MEDGIGASFTSTSAPNNTNGIYAKYNQFQIYGRAGYNISKSENIRLFPFVGINLSQAMLRIRDDRRMQNTSDFSSELLNSTSSKTIWNPRFGLEFGAGFDYLIGVKDKKIDNYTIRRYIPVGVRIGYYLQTSNSNWKVEGNHNLNNGPNNKQSNVFVNVNIGLGYKVQRP
;
A
#
# COMPACT_ATOMS: atom_id res chain seq x y z
N MET A 1 -11.43 -19.06 7.19
CA MET A 1 -10.45 -18.09 7.71
C MET A 1 -9.77 -17.48 6.51
N GLU A 2 -9.83 -16.17 6.36
CA GLU A 2 -9.01 -15.45 5.37
C GLU A 2 -7.84 -14.86 6.15
N ASP A 3 -6.71 -15.55 6.09
CA ASP A 3 -5.43 -15.02 6.49
C ASP A 3 -4.74 -14.54 5.21
N GLY A 4 -4.51 -13.24 5.13
CA GLY A 4 -4.02 -12.61 3.91
C GLY A 4 -2.86 -11.69 4.21
N ILE A 5 -1.75 -11.91 3.53
CA ILE A 5 -0.71 -10.89 3.34
C ILE A 5 -0.96 -10.18 2.02
N GLY A 6 -0.74 -8.88 1.98
CA GLY A 6 -0.83 -8.11 0.75
C GLY A 6 0.14 -6.96 0.73
N ALA A 7 0.41 -6.46 -0.46
CA ALA A 7 1.19 -5.27 -0.67
C ALA A 7 0.47 -4.33 -1.64
N SER A 8 0.55 -3.03 -1.38
CA SER A 8 -0.01 -2.01 -2.27
C SER A 8 1.03 -0.92 -2.55
N PHE A 9 0.94 -0.36 -3.76
CA PHE A 9 1.80 0.70 -4.23
C PHE A 9 0.93 1.85 -4.73
N THR A 10 1.22 3.06 -4.29
CA THR A 10 0.56 4.28 -4.78
C THR A 10 1.63 5.24 -5.23
N SER A 11 1.47 5.83 -6.42
CA SER A 11 2.39 6.84 -6.94
C SER A 11 1.58 7.99 -7.51
N THR A 12 1.90 9.21 -7.07
CA THR A 12 1.29 10.44 -7.57
C THR A 12 2.39 11.48 -7.76
N SER A 13 2.45 12.08 -8.94
CA SER A 13 3.36 13.19 -9.23
C SER A 13 2.57 14.47 -9.49
N ALA A 14 3.03 15.57 -8.91
CA ALA A 14 2.51 16.90 -9.15
C ALA A 14 3.65 17.81 -9.64
N PRO A 15 3.71 18.11 -10.94
CA PRO A 15 4.60 19.15 -11.45
C PRO A 15 3.98 20.53 -11.16
N ASN A 16 4.73 21.43 -10.50
CA ASN A 16 4.38 22.84 -10.43
C ASN A 16 5.30 23.66 -11.33
N ASN A 17 4.89 23.83 -12.58
CA ASN A 17 5.66 24.54 -13.61
C ASN A 17 5.88 26.03 -13.26
N THR A 18 5.01 26.63 -12.45
CA THR A 18 5.09 28.04 -12.06
C THR A 18 6.23 28.30 -11.08
N ASN A 19 6.60 27.32 -10.26
CA ASN A 19 7.68 27.42 -9.28
C ASN A 19 8.91 26.57 -9.63
N GLY A 20 8.85 25.74 -10.68
CA GLY A 20 9.92 24.82 -11.06
C GLY A 20 10.14 23.70 -10.04
N ILE A 21 9.14 23.42 -9.20
CA ILE A 21 9.21 22.37 -8.18
C ILE A 21 8.46 21.15 -8.70
N TYR A 22 9.17 20.03 -8.77
CA TYR A 22 8.59 18.73 -9.07
C TYR A 22 8.50 17.89 -7.79
N ALA A 23 7.29 17.48 -7.43
CA ALA A 23 7.04 16.60 -6.30
C ALA A 23 6.51 15.24 -6.77
N LYS A 24 7.14 14.16 -6.33
CA LYS A 24 6.68 12.78 -6.55
C LYS A 24 6.48 12.09 -5.21
N TYR A 25 5.24 11.75 -4.91
CA TYR A 25 4.86 10.95 -3.76
C TYR A 25 4.73 9.49 -4.19
N ASN A 26 5.36 8.59 -3.44
CA ASN A 26 5.18 7.15 -3.55
C ASN A 26 4.85 6.61 -2.18
N GLN A 27 4.00 5.59 -2.11
CA GLN A 27 3.71 4.89 -0.88
C GLN A 27 3.72 3.40 -1.16
N PHE A 28 4.45 2.68 -0.33
CA PHE A 28 4.44 1.24 -0.27
C PHE A 28 3.75 0.80 1.01
N GLN A 29 2.90 -0.21 0.95
CA GLN A 29 2.25 -0.78 2.11
C GLN A 29 2.37 -2.29 2.06
N ILE A 30 2.63 -2.91 3.22
CA ILE A 30 2.50 -4.34 3.46
C ILE A 30 1.52 -4.49 4.60
N TYR A 31 0.53 -5.35 4.42
CA TYR A 31 -0.48 -5.61 5.45
C TYR A 31 -0.69 -7.11 5.63
N GLY A 32 -1.03 -7.47 6.86
CA GLY A 32 -1.49 -8.79 7.25
C GLY A 32 -2.88 -8.67 7.87
N ARG A 33 -3.84 -9.44 7.38
CA ARG A 33 -5.24 -9.44 7.86
C ARG A 33 -5.65 -10.84 8.28
N ALA A 34 -6.44 -10.91 9.34
CA ALA A 34 -7.14 -12.10 9.77
C ALA A 34 -8.64 -11.80 9.77
N GLY A 35 -9.42 -12.66 9.10
CA GLY A 35 -10.87 -12.51 9.00
C GLY A 35 -11.60 -13.85 9.04
N TYR A 36 -12.86 -13.81 9.49
CA TYR A 36 -13.73 -14.99 9.56
C TYR A 36 -14.91 -14.84 8.60
N ASN A 37 -15.10 -15.84 7.72
CA ASN A 37 -16.23 -15.84 6.79
C ASN A 37 -17.52 -16.20 7.54
N ILE A 38 -18.46 -15.26 7.59
CA ILE A 38 -19.79 -15.41 8.18
C ILE A 38 -20.86 -15.78 7.14
N SER A 39 -20.52 -15.79 5.85
CA SER A 39 -21.45 -16.21 4.80
C SER A 39 -21.61 -17.74 4.78
N LYS A 40 -22.87 -18.20 4.69
CA LYS A 40 -23.23 -19.61 4.49
C LYS A 40 -23.25 -20.02 3.01
N SER A 41 -23.21 -19.06 2.09
CA SER A 41 -23.30 -19.33 0.66
C SER A 41 -21.94 -19.73 0.09
N GLU A 42 -21.89 -20.72 -0.81
CA GLU A 42 -20.62 -21.17 -1.42
C GLU A 42 -20.01 -20.14 -2.38
N ASN A 43 -20.83 -19.28 -2.99
CA ASN A 43 -20.39 -18.31 -4.00
C ASN A 43 -20.14 -16.90 -3.43
N ILE A 44 -20.40 -16.70 -2.13
CA ILE A 44 -20.28 -15.39 -1.47
C ILE A 44 -19.45 -15.56 -0.21
N ARG A 45 -18.46 -14.70 -0.02
CA ARG A 45 -17.79 -14.55 1.27
C ARG A 45 -18.09 -13.17 1.82
N LEU A 46 -18.47 -13.14 3.09
CA LEU A 46 -18.62 -11.93 3.85
C LEU A 46 -17.80 -12.13 5.11
N PHE A 47 -16.84 -11.27 5.38
CA PHE A 47 -15.94 -11.45 6.50
C PHE A 47 -15.57 -10.13 7.15
N PRO A 48 -15.88 -9.93 8.45
CA PRO A 48 -15.16 -8.93 9.22
C PRO A 48 -13.68 -9.35 9.34
N PHE A 49 -12.80 -8.36 9.35
CA PHE A 49 -11.37 -8.56 9.51
C PHE A 49 -10.74 -7.53 10.44
N VAL A 50 -9.63 -7.94 11.05
CA VAL A 50 -8.67 -7.06 11.72
C VAL A 50 -7.29 -7.34 11.13
N GLY A 51 -6.44 -6.33 11.08
CA GLY A 51 -5.11 -6.47 10.51
C GLY A 51 -4.11 -5.47 11.04
N ILE A 52 -2.87 -5.71 10.66
CA ILE A 52 -1.75 -4.81 10.84
C ILE A 52 -1.31 -4.30 9.46
N ASN A 53 -0.94 -3.03 9.38
CA ASN A 53 -0.42 -2.43 8.16
C ASN A 53 0.86 -1.64 8.48
N LEU A 54 1.92 -2.04 7.80
CA LEU A 54 3.21 -1.36 7.75
C LEU A 54 3.28 -0.63 6.42
N SER A 55 3.43 0.70 6.44
CA SER A 55 3.57 1.47 5.22
C SER A 55 4.76 2.41 5.27
N GLN A 56 5.31 2.72 4.11
CA GLN A 56 6.38 3.68 3.96
C GLN A 56 5.99 4.65 2.85
N ALA A 57 5.82 5.92 3.23
CA ALA A 57 5.66 7.00 2.29
C ALA A 57 7.03 7.59 1.93
N MET A 58 7.23 7.89 0.66
CA MET A 58 8.40 8.53 0.09
C MET A 58 7.95 9.76 -0.68
N LEU A 59 8.46 10.93 -0.30
CA LEU A 59 8.26 12.17 -1.03
C LEU A 59 9.60 12.59 -1.63
N ARG A 60 9.70 12.58 -2.96
CA ARG A 60 10.83 13.14 -3.69
C ARG A 60 10.45 14.54 -4.14
N ILE A 61 11.22 15.53 -3.71
CA ILE A 61 11.10 16.93 -4.12
C ILE A 61 12.34 17.26 -4.95
N ARG A 62 12.14 17.83 -6.13
CA ARG A 62 13.20 18.31 -7.03
C ARG A 62 12.92 19.77 -7.37
N ASP A 63 13.90 20.63 -7.15
CA ASP A 63 13.86 22.04 -7.54
C ASP A 63 14.64 22.23 -8.85
N ASP A 64 13.90 22.22 -9.96
CA ASP A 64 14.46 22.29 -11.31
C ASP A 64 15.06 23.67 -11.62
N ARG A 65 14.72 24.72 -10.86
CA ARG A 65 15.29 26.06 -11.03
C ARG A 65 16.66 26.23 -10.38
N ARG A 66 16.96 25.42 -9.36
CA ARG A 66 18.28 25.38 -8.72
C ARG A 66 19.23 24.36 -9.37
N MET A 67 18.72 23.49 -10.23
CA MET A 67 19.56 22.61 -11.05
C MET A 67 20.18 23.41 -12.21
N GLN A 68 21.43 23.84 -12.04
CA GLN A 68 22.22 24.42 -13.13
C GLN A 68 23.02 23.32 -13.84
N ASN A 69 23.03 23.29 -15.17
CA ASN A 69 23.96 22.41 -15.88
C ASN A 69 25.38 22.95 -15.72
N THR A 70 26.25 22.19 -15.08
CA THR A 70 27.66 22.54 -14.88
C THR A 70 28.55 21.39 -15.36
N SER A 71 29.70 21.73 -15.92
CA SER A 71 30.75 20.76 -16.28
C SER A 71 31.73 20.49 -15.13
N ASP A 72 31.60 21.23 -14.03
CA ASP A 72 32.46 21.12 -12.85
C ASP A 72 31.86 20.17 -11.80
N PHE A 73 32.66 19.20 -11.37
CA PHE A 73 32.24 18.13 -10.46
C PHE A 73 31.87 18.65 -9.06
N SER A 74 32.60 19.64 -8.54
CA SER A 74 32.32 20.24 -7.23
C SER A 74 31.00 21.02 -7.25
N SER A 75 30.73 21.72 -8.36
CA SER A 75 29.46 22.42 -8.58
C SER A 75 28.29 21.44 -8.77
N GLU A 76 28.50 20.30 -9.44
CA GLU A 76 27.49 19.25 -9.62
C GLU A 76 27.08 18.60 -8.29
N LEU A 77 28.05 18.37 -7.39
CA LEU A 77 27.80 17.88 -6.03
C LEU A 77 26.91 18.84 -5.21
N LEU A 78 27.07 20.15 -5.40
CA LEU A 78 26.21 21.15 -4.75
C LEU A 78 24.83 21.23 -5.43
N ASN A 79 24.75 21.08 -6.76
CA ASN A 79 23.47 20.99 -7.48
C ASN A 79 22.65 19.76 -7.07
N SER A 80 23.29 18.65 -6.70
CA SER A 80 22.63 17.46 -6.15
C SER A 80 21.75 17.77 -4.92
N THR A 81 22.06 18.82 -4.15
CA THR A 81 21.27 19.23 -2.97
C THR A 81 19.88 19.82 -3.29
N SER A 82 19.61 20.15 -4.57
CA SER A 82 18.30 20.64 -5.08
C SER A 82 17.23 19.53 -5.15
N SER A 83 17.65 18.27 -5.06
CA SER A 83 16.79 17.10 -4.95
C SER A 83 16.87 16.54 -3.53
N LYS A 84 15.72 16.33 -2.88
CA LYS A 84 15.66 15.66 -1.59
C LYS A 84 14.59 14.57 -1.60
N THR A 85 14.96 13.41 -1.07
CA THR A 85 14.03 12.33 -0.79
C THR A 85 13.75 12.29 0.71
N ILE A 86 12.47 12.34 1.06
CA ILE A 86 12.01 12.34 2.45
C ILE A 86 11.13 11.10 2.65
N TRP A 87 11.35 10.42 3.76
CA TRP A 87 10.70 9.14 4.09
C TRP A 87 9.85 9.27 5.35
N ASN A 88 8.73 8.56 5.38
CA ASN A 88 7.86 8.48 6.54
C ASN A 88 7.40 7.01 6.71
N PRO A 89 8.09 6.21 7.55
CA PRO A 89 7.66 4.86 7.88
C PRO A 89 6.48 4.93 8.85
N ARG A 90 5.46 4.10 8.69
CA ARG A 90 4.19 4.13 9.43
C ARG A 90 3.78 2.73 9.82
N PHE A 91 3.15 2.63 10.97
CA PHE A 91 2.51 1.42 11.46
C PHE A 91 1.12 1.75 11.98
N GLY A 92 0.17 0.87 11.69
CA GLY A 92 -1.18 1.01 12.17
C GLY A 92 -1.97 -0.28 12.11
N LEU A 93 -3.18 -0.18 12.64
CA LEU A 93 -4.14 -1.26 12.70
C LEU A 93 -5.23 -1.02 11.66
N GLU A 94 -5.70 -2.09 11.06
CA GLU A 94 -6.82 -2.07 10.12
C GLU A 94 -8.00 -2.82 10.69
N PHE A 95 -9.19 -2.26 10.53
CA PHE A 95 -10.44 -2.91 10.91
C PHE A 95 -11.43 -2.71 9.78
N GLY A 96 -12.19 -3.73 9.43
CA GLY A 96 -13.15 -3.59 8.35
C GLY A 96 -13.92 -4.84 8.03
N ALA A 97 -14.59 -4.82 6.89
CA ALA A 97 -15.32 -5.94 6.34
C ALA A 97 -15.02 -6.09 4.85
N GLY A 98 -14.93 -7.34 4.40
CA GLY A 98 -14.76 -7.72 3.01
C GLY A 98 -15.99 -8.46 2.51
N PHE A 99 -16.34 -8.18 1.26
CA PHE A 99 -17.29 -8.95 0.48
C PHE A 99 -16.57 -9.48 -0.76
N ASP A 100 -16.67 -10.80 -1.00
CA ASP A 100 -16.22 -11.44 -2.24
C ASP A 100 -17.38 -12.18 -2.91
N TYR A 101 -17.51 -11.96 -4.21
CA TYR A 101 -18.22 -12.85 -5.11
C TYR A 101 -17.23 -13.82 -5.76
N LEU A 102 -17.49 -15.11 -5.64
CA LEU A 102 -16.62 -16.17 -6.15
C LEU A 102 -17.15 -16.67 -7.49
N ILE A 103 -16.45 -16.32 -8.56
CA ILE A 103 -16.74 -16.87 -9.88
C ILE A 103 -16.09 -18.25 -9.95
N GLY A 104 -16.91 -19.31 -9.99
CA GLY A 104 -16.44 -20.69 -10.13
C GLY A 104 -15.73 -20.92 -11.47
N VAL A 105 -14.54 -21.50 -11.41
CA VAL A 105 -13.78 -21.96 -12.59
C VAL A 105 -13.77 -23.48 -12.59
N LYS A 106 -13.70 -24.10 -13.77
CA LYS A 106 -13.69 -25.56 -13.93
C LYS A 106 -12.70 -26.22 -12.96
N ASP A 107 -13.17 -27.18 -12.17
CA ASP A 107 -12.34 -27.90 -11.22
C ASP A 107 -11.22 -28.67 -11.92
N LYS A 108 -10.07 -28.78 -11.26
CA LYS A 108 -8.97 -29.64 -11.70
C LYS A 108 -8.88 -30.83 -10.76
N LYS A 109 -9.11 -32.03 -11.28
CA LYS A 109 -8.83 -33.28 -10.58
C LYS A 109 -7.40 -33.71 -10.90
N ILE A 110 -6.63 -34.00 -9.85
CA ILE A 110 -5.29 -34.60 -9.95
C ILE A 110 -5.31 -35.77 -8.99
N ASP A 111 -5.31 -37.00 -9.51
CA ASP A 111 -5.40 -38.24 -8.75
C ASP A 111 -6.56 -38.20 -7.71
N ASN A 112 -6.24 -38.32 -6.42
CA ASN A 112 -7.20 -38.29 -5.31
C ASN A 112 -7.52 -36.88 -4.79
N TYR A 113 -7.02 -35.82 -5.42
CA TYR A 113 -7.25 -34.43 -5.00
C TYR A 113 -8.18 -33.70 -5.96
N THR A 114 -9.16 -33.01 -5.39
CA THR A 114 -10.00 -32.06 -6.15
C THR A 114 -9.57 -30.64 -5.81
N ILE A 115 -9.03 -29.93 -6.81
CA ILE A 115 -8.70 -28.51 -6.71
C ILE A 115 -9.86 -27.72 -7.28
N ARG A 116 -10.65 -27.10 -6.38
CA ARG A 116 -11.68 -26.15 -6.78
C ARG A 116 -11.06 -24.79 -7.01
N ARG A 117 -11.34 -24.18 -8.16
CA ARG A 117 -10.74 -22.92 -8.60
C ARG A 117 -11.81 -21.84 -8.64
N TYR A 118 -11.47 -20.66 -8.15
CA TYR A 118 -12.37 -19.52 -8.08
C TYR A 118 -11.64 -18.24 -8.50
N ILE A 119 -12.34 -17.32 -9.13
CA ILE A 119 -11.90 -15.93 -9.29
C ILE A 119 -12.69 -15.10 -8.27
N PRO A 120 -12.11 -14.76 -7.11
CA PRO A 120 -12.72 -13.80 -6.20
C PRO A 120 -12.70 -12.40 -6.83
N VAL A 121 -13.88 -11.78 -6.88
CA VAL A 121 -14.05 -10.35 -7.18
C VAL A 121 -14.76 -9.75 -5.99
N GLY A 122 -14.15 -8.75 -5.35
CA GLY A 122 -14.71 -8.24 -4.11
C GLY A 122 -14.26 -6.85 -3.72
N VAL A 123 -14.93 -6.33 -2.70
CA VAL A 123 -14.73 -5.00 -2.15
C VAL A 123 -14.42 -5.13 -0.67
N ARG A 124 -13.40 -4.41 -0.21
CA ARG A 124 -13.06 -4.27 1.22
C ARG A 124 -13.30 -2.83 1.60
N ILE A 125 -14.01 -2.62 2.70
CA ILE A 125 -14.20 -1.30 3.29
C ILE A 125 -13.73 -1.39 4.73
N GLY A 126 -13.01 -0.38 5.18
CA GLY A 126 -12.51 -0.37 6.54
C GLY A 126 -11.95 0.97 6.96
N TYR A 127 -11.38 0.96 8.16
CA TYR A 127 -10.74 2.08 8.77
C TYR A 127 -9.32 1.69 9.16
N TYR A 128 -8.37 2.52 8.74
CA TYR A 128 -6.98 2.43 9.16
C TYR A 128 -6.75 3.39 10.33
N LEU A 129 -6.21 2.88 11.42
CA LEU A 129 -5.81 3.63 12.60
C LEU A 129 -4.29 3.61 12.70
N GLN A 130 -3.66 4.75 12.42
CA GLN A 130 -2.21 4.87 12.61
C GLN A 130 -1.87 4.96 14.09
N THR A 131 -1.06 4.02 14.57
CA THR A 131 -0.65 3.94 15.98
C THR A 131 0.76 4.49 16.20
N SER A 132 1.58 4.62 15.15
CA SER A 132 2.93 5.18 15.25
C SER A 132 2.98 6.71 15.12
N ASN A 133 3.77 7.35 16.00
CA ASN A 133 4.20 8.73 15.83
C ASN A 133 5.39 8.76 14.86
N SER A 134 5.11 8.93 13.58
CA SER A 134 6.10 8.84 12.51
C SER A 134 6.49 10.20 11.99
N ASN A 135 7.73 10.61 12.26
CA ASN A 135 8.30 11.85 11.72
C ASN A 135 8.85 11.64 10.31
N TRP A 136 8.80 12.69 9.50
CA TRP A 136 9.47 12.73 8.21
C TRP A 136 10.99 12.76 8.41
N LYS A 137 11.71 11.92 7.67
CA LYS A 137 13.16 11.80 7.71
C LYS A 137 13.77 12.16 6.37
N VAL A 138 14.80 12.99 6.35
CA VAL A 138 15.61 13.24 5.15
C VAL A 138 16.64 12.11 5.01
N GLU A 139 17.01 11.81 3.76
CA GLU A 139 18.17 10.98 3.42
C GLU A 139 19.38 11.36 4.30
N GLY A 140 19.93 10.39 5.05
CA GLY A 140 20.92 10.63 6.12
C GLY A 140 20.38 10.60 7.56
N ASN A 141 19.11 10.23 7.76
CA ASN A 141 18.46 9.97 9.07
C ASN A 141 18.26 11.20 9.97
N HIS A 142 18.24 12.40 9.39
CA HIS A 142 17.87 13.63 10.10
C HIS A 142 16.33 13.76 10.20
N ASN A 143 15.81 13.89 11.43
CA ASN A 143 14.39 14.10 11.67
C ASN A 143 14.00 15.54 11.34
N LEU A 144 12.93 15.73 10.56
CA LEU A 144 12.37 17.05 10.31
C LEU A 144 11.40 17.42 11.43
N ASN A 145 11.76 18.42 12.23
CA ASN A 145 10.84 19.07 13.16
C ASN A 145 9.86 19.96 12.35
N ASN A 146 8.59 20.00 12.74
CA ASN A 146 7.50 20.73 12.05
C ASN A 146 7.11 20.22 10.65
N GLY A 147 7.33 18.92 10.36
CA GLY A 147 6.72 18.29 9.19
C GLY A 147 5.18 18.22 9.31
N PRO A 148 4.44 18.03 8.20
CA PRO A 148 2.99 17.85 8.23
C PRO A 148 2.59 16.77 9.25
N ASN A 149 1.60 17.08 10.10
CA ASN A 149 1.08 16.12 11.07
C ASN A 149 0.47 14.94 10.31
N ASN A 150 1.10 13.78 10.45
CA ASN A 150 0.87 12.62 9.59
C ASN A 150 0.22 11.46 10.35
N LYS A 151 -0.48 11.71 11.47
CA LYS A 151 -1.39 10.70 12.04
C LYS A 151 -2.54 10.49 11.05
N GLN A 152 -2.32 9.63 10.08
CA GLN A 152 -3.26 9.45 8.98
C GLN A 152 -4.19 8.29 9.34
N SER A 153 -5.29 8.60 10.02
CA SER A 153 -6.37 7.64 10.26
C SER A 153 -7.48 7.89 9.26
N ASN A 154 -7.71 6.93 8.36
CA ASN A 154 -8.54 7.13 7.18
C ASN A 154 -9.47 5.95 6.95
N VAL A 155 -10.63 6.23 6.36
CA VAL A 155 -11.46 5.22 5.71
C VAL A 155 -10.78 4.80 4.41
N PHE A 156 -10.84 3.50 4.09
CA PHE A 156 -10.39 2.98 2.81
C PHE A 156 -11.47 2.13 2.14
N VAL A 157 -11.44 2.12 0.81
CA VAL A 157 -12.23 1.23 -0.04
C VAL A 157 -11.28 0.62 -1.05
N ASN A 158 -11.19 -0.71 -1.07
CA ASN A 158 -10.30 -1.45 -1.96
C ASN A 158 -11.11 -2.46 -2.79
N VAL A 159 -11.00 -2.37 -4.11
CA VAL A 159 -11.48 -3.42 -5.02
C VAL A 159 -10.38 -4.45 -5.20
N ASN A 160 -10.71 -5.73 -5.07
CA ASN A 160 -9.77 -6.84 -5.19
C ASN A 160 -10.29 -7.83 -6.22
N ILE A 161 -9.40 -8.24 -7.11
CA ILE A 161 -9.64 -9.29 -8.10
C ILE A 161 -8.46 -10.24 -7.99
N GLY A 162 -8.71 -11.54 -7.88
CA GLY A 162 -7.64 -12.51 -7.65
C GLY A 162 -7.93 -13.90 -8.18
N LEU A 163 -7.09 -14.84 -7.78
CA LEU A 163 -7.22 -16.27 -8.06
C LEU A 163 -7.25 -17.02 -6.72
N GLY A 164 -8.29 -17.81 -6.50
CA GLY A 164 -8.50 -18.61 -5.30
C GLY A 164 -8.48 -20.10 -5.62
N TYR A 165 -7.84 -20.89 -4.77
CA TYR A 165 -7.77 -22.34 -4.88
C TYR A 165 -8.21 -22.97 -3.56
N LYS A 166 -9.11 -23.93 -3.60
CA LYS A 166 -9.45 -24.78 -2.46
C LYS A 166 -9.05 -26.21 -2.80
N VAL A 167 -8.04 -26.70 -2.10
CA VAL A 167 -7.60 -28.10 -2.21
C VAL A 167 -8.44 -28.93 -1.24
N GLN A 168 -9.21 -29.87 -1.77
CA GLN A 168 -9.95 -30.84 -0.97
C GLN A 168 -9.19 -32.17 -0.99
N ARG A 169 -8.72 -32.59 0.19
CA ARG A 169 -8.17 -33.93 0.41
C ARG A 169 -9.32 -34.94 0.50
N PRO A 170 -9.08 -36.22 0.13
CA PRO A 170 -10.06 -37.30 0.32
C PRO A 170 -10.43 -37.47 1.80
#